data_AF-A0A645FG64-F1
#
_entry.id   AF-A0A645FG64-F1
#
_cell.length_a   1.000
_cell.length_b   1.000
_cell.length_c   1.000
_cell.angle_alpha   90.00
_cell.angle_beta   90.00
_cell.angle_gamma   90.00
#
_symmetry.space_group_name_H-M   'P 1'
#
loop_
_entity.id
_entity.type
_entity.pdbx_description
1 polymer ?
#
loop_
_entity_poly.entity_id
_entity_poly.type
_entity_poly.pdbx_seq_one_letter_code
_entity_poly.pdbx_strand_id
1 'polypeptide(L)'
;MLCVSRLVGASETPAIYCRDYIPLSLVKDASYSEADFREPIFSFLKRFCHVEPYMDITEICPACADAGLADVFGIPEGTPLLYMDELNYDIAGAPMLYSPQYYIGGVIKHTLMRKKF
;
A
#
# COMPACT_ATOMS: atom_id res chain seq x y z
N MET A 1 9.28 11.75 8.05
CA MET A 1 8.64 10.53 7.52
C MET A 1 8.85 10.53 6.02
N LEU A 2 9.25 9.40 5.43
CA LEU A 2 9.30 9.23 3.97
C LEU A 2 7.91 8.84 3.49
N CYS A 3 7.40 9.50 2.45
CA CYS A 3 6.11 9.23 1.83
C CYS A 3 6.31 8.85 0.38
N VAL A 4 5.75 7.71 -0.05
CA VAL A 4 5.86 7.21 -1.42
C VAL A 4 4.45 6.88 -1.91
N SER A 5 4.01 7.55 -2.96
CA SER A 5 2.71 7.26 -3.60
C SER A 5 2.95 6.43 -4.85
N ARG A 6 2.19 5.35 -5.03
CA ARG A 6 2.30 4.48 -6.22
C ARG A 6 0.94 4.13 -6.77
N LEU A 7 0.85 4.19 -8.10
CA LEU A 7 -0.26 3.63 -8.86
C LEU A 7 0.22 2.31 -9.47
N VAL A 8 -0.34 1.20 -9.01
CA VAL A 8 0.00 -0.14 -9.47
C VAL A 8 -1.08 -0.56 -10.48
N GLY A 9 -0.65 -0.92 -11.68
CA GLY A 9 -1.53 -1.42 -12.74
C GLY A 9 -1.54 -2.94 -12.83
N ALA A 10 -2.61 -3.48 -13.43
CA ALA A 10 -2.65 -4.85 -13.95
C ALA A 10 -2.71 -4.75 -15.47
N SER A 11 -1.58 -5.04 -16.14
CA SER A 11 -1.37 -4.65 -17.54
C SER A 11 -1.51 -3.13 -17.70
N GLU A 12 -2.38 -2.66 -18.61
CA GLU A 12 -2.58 -1.23 -18.89
C GLU A 12 -3.62 -0.56 -17.97
N THR A 13 -4.26 -1.31 -17.06
CA THR A 13 -5.36 -0.79 -16.23
C THR A 13 -4.87 -0.48 -14.81
N PRO A 14 -5.03 0.76 -14.31
CA PRO A 14 -4.80 1.10 -12.91
C PRO A 14 -5.61 0.20 -11.98
N ALA A 15 -4.97 -0.38 -10.96
CA ALA A 15 -5.58 -1.38 -10.08
C ALA A 15 -5.60 -0.96 -8.61
N ILE A 16 -4.46 -0.45 -8.13
CA ILE A 16 -4.25 -0.08 -6.73
C ILE A 16 -3.57 1.28 -6.69
N TYR A 17 -4.06 2.18 -5.85
CA TYR A 17 -3.33 3.38 -5.46
C TYR A 17 -2.96 3.26 -3.99
N CYS A 18 -1.67 3.29 -3.69
CA CYS A 18 -1.16 3.17 -2.33
C CYS A 18 -0.26 4.35 -1.96
N ARG A 19 -0.31 4.74 -0.69
CA ARG A 19 0.59 5.73 -0.10
C ARG A 19 1.31 5.10 1.06
N ASP A 20 2.60 4.88 0.92
CA ASP A 20 3.43 4.29 1.96
C ASP A 20 4.14 5.35 2.77
N TYR A 21 4.09 5.18 4.08
CA TYR A 21 4.69 6.06 5.05
C TYR A 21 5.69 5.29 5.91
N ILE A 22 6.97 5.64 5.78
CA ILE A 22 8.08 4.99 6.47
C ILE A 22 8.73 5.99 7.44
N PRO A 23 8.90 5.64 8.73
CA PRO A 23 9.69 6.44 9.65
C PRO A 23 11.14 6.59 9.14
N LEU A 24 11.61 7.84 9.00
CA LEU A 24 12.98 8.09 8.50
C LEU A 24 14.07 7.50 9.40
N SER A 25 13.78 7.29 10.69
CA SER A 25 14.67 6.62 11.64
C SER A 25 14.97 5.16 11.30
N LEU A 26 14.12 4.52 10.49
CA LEU A 26 14.34 3.15 10.01
C LEU A 26 15.31 3.11 8.83
N VAL A 27 15.41 4.18 8.04
CA VAL A 27 16.31 4.24 6.88
C VAL A 27 17.77 4.24 7.37
N LYS A 28 18.52 3.20 7.00
CA LYS A 28 19.95 3.02 7.35
C LYS A 28 20.87 3.45 6.21
N ASP A 29 20.38 3.36 4.98
CA ASP A 29 21.08 3.81 3.79
C ASP A 29 20.20 4.81 3.02
N ALA A 30 20.69 6.04 2.89
CA ALA A 30 20.00 7.15 2.22
C ALA A 30 20.38 7.28 0.74
N SER A 31 21.10 6.32 0.16
CA SER A 31 21.52 6.32 -1.25
C SER A 31 20.45 5.81 -2.23
N TYR A 32 19.22 5.62 -1.75
CA TYR A 32 18.10 5.21 -2.60
C TYR A 32 17.71 6.29 -3.61
N SER A 33 17.07 5.83 -4.68
CA SER A 33 16.55 6.65 -5.77
C SER A 33 15.07 6.36 -6.02
N GLU A 34 14.43 7.15 -6.88
CA GLU A 34 13.05 6.88 -7.31
C GLU A 34 12.88 5.50 -7.96
N ALA A 35 13.93 4.97 -8.59
CA ALA A 35 13.88 3.65 -9.23
C ALA A 35 13.69 2.52 -8.22
N ASP A 36 14.18 2.68 -6.98
CA ASP A 36 14.05 1.67 -5.93
C ASP A 36 12.60 1.51 -5.43
N PHE A 37 11.73 2.49 -5.71
CA PHE A 37 10.30 2.42 -5.39
C PHE A 37 9.45 1.82 -6.52
N ARG A 38 10.05 1.40 -7.64
CA ARG A 38 9.33 0.65 -8.69
C ARG A 38 9.03 -0.79 -8.27
N GLU A 39 9.85 -1.33 -7.39
CA GLU A 39 9.60 -2.61 -6.73
C GLU A 39 8.55 -2.46 -5.60
N PRO A 40 7.95 -3.58 -5.13
CA PRO A 40 7.13 -3.54 -3.93
C PRO A 40 7.87 -2.85 -2.77
N ILE A 41 7.16 -2.04 -1.96
CA ILE A 41 7.78 -1.25 -0.88
C ILE A 41 8.58 -2.10 0.13
N PHE A 42 8.21 -3.38 0.27
CA PHE A 42 8.94 -4.33 1.10
C PHE A 42 10.38 -4.58 0.63
N SER A 43 10.67 -4.48 -0.68
CA SER A 43 12.04 -4.49 -1.21
C SER A 43 12.86 -3.32 -0.66
N PHE A 44 12.25 -2.13 -0.61
CA PHE A 44 12.90 -0.94 -0.05
C PHE A 44 13.18 -1.10 1.45
N LEU A 45 12.19 -1.58 2.22
CA LEU A 45 12.34 -1.83 3.65
C LEU A 45 13.47 -2.82 3.93
N LYS A 46 13.53 -3.91 3.17
CA LYS A 46 14.59 -4.92 3.30
C LYS A 46 15.96 -4.35 2.97
N ARG A 47 16.09 -3.66 1.83
CA ARG A 47 17.38 -3.20 1.28
C ARG A 47 17.95 -1.98 2.00
N PHE A 48 17.12 -0.97 2.31
CA PHE A 48 17.59 0.32 2.82
C PHE A 48 17.28 0.53 4.30
N CYS A 49 16.34 -0.23 4.87
CA CYS A 49 15.98 -0.13 6.29
C CYS A 49 16.40 -1.38 7.11
N HIS A 50 16.79 -2.47 6.45
CA HIS A 50 17.17 -3.75 7.05
C HIS A 50 16.09 -4.34 7.98
N VAL A 51 14.84 -4.16 7.60
CA VAL A 51 13.66 -4.64 8.34
C VAL A 51 12.73 -5.37 7.39
N GLU A 52 12.01 -6.37 7.91
CA GLU A 52 11.02 -7.14 7.17
C GLU A 52 9.67 -7.12 7.92
N PRO A 53 8.54 -6.96 7.21
CA PRO A 53 7.23 -7.06 7.82
C PRO A 53 7.00 -8.48 8.32
N TYR A 54 6.48 -8.59 9.55
CA TYR A 54 6.14 -9.86 10.18
C TYR A 54 4.63 -10.05 10.29
N MET A 55 3.91 -8.97 10.58
CA MET A 55 2.45 -8.96 10.74
C MET A 55 1.89 -7.59 10.40
N ASP A 56 0.63 -7.55 10.00
CA ASP A 56 -0.13 -6.32 9.78
C ASP A 56 -1.46 -6.34 10.53
N ILE A 57 -1.96 -5.14 10.80
CA ILE A 57 -3.37 -4.89 11.11
C ILE A 57 -3.92 -4.09 9.95
N THR A 58 -4.96 -4.61 9.32
CA THR A 58 -5.62 -3.97 8.18
C THR A 58 -7.09 -3.74 8.49
N GLU A 59 -7.51 -2.47 8.54
CA GLU A 59 -8.93 -2.13 8.53
C GLU A 59 -9.44 -2.09 7.09
N ILE A 60 -10.55 -2.78 6.83
CA ILE A 60 -11.16 -2.85 5.50
C ILE A 60 -12.45 -2.06 5.51
N CYS A 61 -12.55 -1.05 4.66
CA CYS A 61 -13.70 -0.16 4.57
C CYS A 61 -14.14 0.06 3.12
N PRO A 62 -15.45 0.29 2.88
CA PRO A 62 -15.88 0.85 1.61
C PRO A 62 -15.38 2.29 1.48
N ALA A 63 -15.04 2.68 0.26
CA ALA A 63 -14.74 4.06 -0.09
C ALA A 63 -15.41 4.43 -1.42
N CYS A 64 -15.45 5.73 -1.71
CA CYS A 64 -15.81 6.24 -3.02
C CYS A 64 -14.65 7.11 -3.53
N ALA A 65 -14.40 7.09 -4.84
CA ALA A 65 -13.43 7.97 -5.47
C ALA A 65 -13.86 9.43 -5.26
N ASP A 66 -13.06 10.21 -4.53
CA ASP A 66 -13.15 11.67 -4.58
C ASP A 66 -12.52 12.19 -5.88
N ALA A 67 -12.53 13.50 -6.09
CA ALA A 67 -11.92 14.12 -7.28
C ALA A 67 -10.45 13.73 -7.50
N GLY A 68 -9.66 13.58 -6.43
CA GLY A 68 -8.25 13.21 -6.53
C GLY A 68 -8.05 11.76 -6.91
N LEU A 69 -8.78 10.85 -6.28
CA LEU A 69 -8.76 9.42 -6.60
C LEU A 69 -9.33 9.16 -8.00
N ALA A 70 -10.39 9.88 -8.38
CA ALA A 70 -10.98 9.82 -9.72
C ALA A 70 -9.95 10.16 -10.80
N ASP A 71 -9.19 11.25 -10.60
CA ASP A 71 -8.10 11.66 -11.50
C ASP A 71 -6.97 10.63 -11.54
N VAL A 72 -6.49 10.16 -10.37
CA VAL A 72 -5.41 9.17 -10.25
C VAL A 72 -5.75 7.86 -10.98
N PHE A 73 -6.98 7.37 -10.84
CA PHE A 73 -7.40 6.12 -11.49
C PHE A 73 -7.95 6.30 -12.90
N GLY A 74 -8.26 7.53 -13.33
CA GLY A 74 -8.96 7.79 -14.59
C GLY A 74 -10.40 7.26 -14.60
N ILE A 75 -11.12 7.43 -13.49
CA ILE A 75 -12.50 6.94 -13.30
C ILE A 75 -13.45 8.07 -12.88
N PRO A 76 -14.78 7.90 -12.98
CA PRO A 76 -15.72 8.90 -12.49
C PRO A 76 -15.63 9.10 -10.96
N GLU A 77 -15.82 10.35 -10.50
CA GLU A 77 -16.06 10.63 -9.08
C GLU A 77 -17.26 9.84 -8.56
N GLY A 78 -17.19 9.43 -7.29
CA GLY A 78 -18.20 8.58 -6.66
C GLY A 78 -18.08 7.09 -6.99
N THR A 79 -17.16 6.68 -7.88
CA THR A 79 -16.94 5.25 -8.17
C THR A 79 -16.60 4.48 -6.89
N PRO A 80 -17.27 3.35 -6.59
CA PRO A 80 -16.97 2.54 -5.41
C PRO A 80 -15.56 1.96 -5.46
N LEU A 81 -14.85 2.07 -4.35
CA LEU A 81 -13.51 1.55 -4.13
C LEU A 81 -13.50 0.68 -2.86
N LEU A 82 -12.56 -0.26 -2.80
CA LEU A 82 -12.22 -0.93 -1.53
C LEU A 82 -11.03 -0.20 -0.92
N TYR A 83 -11.18 0.25 0.32
CA TYR A 83 -10.12 0.88 1.09
C TYR A 83 -9.55 -0.11 2.10
N MET A 84 -8.22 -0.16 2.19
CA MET A 84 -7.48 -0.90 3.20
C MET A 84 -6.55 0.06 3.93
N ASP A 85 -6.75 0.21 5.24
CA ASP A 85 -5.90 1.00 6.13
C ASP A 85 -4.93 0.06 6.85
N GLU A 86 -3.74 -0.11 6.29
CA GLU A 86 -2.79 -1.13 6.74
C GLU A 86 -1.67 -0.51 7.58
N LEU A 87 -1.41 -1.10 8.75
CA LEU A 87 -0.24 -0.83 9.57
C LEU A 87 0.57 -2.11 9.76
N ASN A 88 1.80 -2.09 9.28
CA ASN A 88 2.74 -3.21 9.32
C ASN A 88 3.68 -3.09 10.52
N TYR A 89 3.99 -4.24 11.11
CA TYR A 89 4.87 -4.41 12.25
C TYR A 89 6.00 -5.40 11.95
N ASP A 90 7.16 -5.18 12.55
CA ASP A 90 8.24 -6.17 12.57
C ASP A 90 7.98 -7.29 13.59
N ILE A 91 8.92 -8.25 13.67
CA ILE A 91 8.82 -9.40 14.59
C ILE A 91 8.86 -9.01 16.08
N ALA A 92 9.40 -7.83 16.40
CA ALA A 92 9.40 -7.29 17.76
C ALA A 92 8.10 -6.54 18.09
N GLY A 93 7.18 -6.41 17.12
CA GLY A 93 5.93 -5.67 17.26
C GLY A 93 6.11 -4.16 17.12
N ALA A 94 7.22 -3.68 16.56
CA ALA A 94 7.43 -2.25 16.30
C ALA A 94 6.78 -1.84 14.97
N PRO A 95 6.03 -0.73 14.92
CA PRO A 95 5.42 -0.26 13.68
C PRO A 95 6.48 0.23 12.70
N MET A 96 6.42 -0.24 11.46
CA MET A 96 7.45 0.01 10.46
C MET A 96 6.96 0.69 9.18
N LEU A 97 5.70 0.48 8.81
CA LEU A 97 5.11 1.00 7.59
C LEU A 97 3.61 1.18 7.78
N TYR A 98 3.13 2.39 7.50
CA TYR A 98 1.71 2.67 7.33
C TYR A 98 1.40 2.78 5.83
N SER A 99 0.43 2.01 5.33
CA SER A 99 0.11 1.88 3.91
C SER A 99 -1.41 1.90 3.66
N PRO A 100 -2.04 3.07 3.62
CA PRO A 100 -3.40 3.21 3.10
C PRO A 100 -3.45 2.94 1.59
N GLN A 101 -4.40 2.10 1.19
CA GLN A 101 -4.51 1.57 -0.17
C GLN A 101 -5.96 1.63 -0.66
N TYR A 102 -6.15 2.06 -1.91
CA TYR A 102 -7.42 2.04 -2.60
C TYR A 102 -7.35 1.05 -3.76
N TYR A 103 -8.37 0.21 -3.87
CA TYR A 103 -8.48 -0.80 -4.92
C TYR A 103 -9.70 -0.50 -5.79
N ILE A 104 -9.49 -0.47 -7.11
CA ILE A 104 -10.60 -0.40 -8.06
C ILE A 104 -11.34 -1.74 -8.14
N GLY A 105 -12.65 -1.68 -8.27
CA GLY A 105 -13.47 -2.87 -8.52
C GLY A 105 -13.14 -3.54 -9.86
N GLY A 106 -13.27 -4.87 -9.92
CA GLY A 106 -13.19 -5.63 -11.17
C GLY A 106 -11.79 -6.06 -11.61
N VAL A 107 -10.72 -5.51 -11.00
CA VAL A 107 -9.33 -5.91 -11.32
C VAL A 107 -8.81 -6.95 -10.33
N ILE A 108 -8.97 -6.70 -9.03
CA ILE A 108 -8.49 -7.59 -7.96
C ILE A 108 -9.69 -8.15 -7.18
N LYS A 109 -9.69 -9.46 -6.95
CA LYS A 109 -10.71 -10.16 -6.17
C LYS A 109 -10.14 -10.67 -4.85
N HIS A 110 -10.45 -9.98 -3.77
CA HIS A 110 -10.13 -10.43 -2.42
C HIS A 110 -11.06 -11.60 -2.04
N THR A 111 -10.48 -12.78 -1.81
CA THR A 111 -11.22 -14.00 -1.45
C THR A 111 -10.71 -14.52 -0.12
N LEU A 112 -11.59 -14.65 0.87
CA LEU A 112 -11.24 -15.17 2.19
C LEU A 112 -11.77 -16.59 2.37
N MET A 113 -10.90 -17.53 2.71
CA MET A 113 -11.31 -18.84 3.20
C MET A 113 -11.60 -18.73 4.70
N ARG A 114 -12.86 -18.95 5.09
CA ARG A 114 -13.25 -19.06 6.48
C ARG A 114 -13.54 -20.51 6.83
N LYS A 115 -12.67 -21.14 7.62
CA LYS A 115 -12.98 -22.41 8.25
C LYS A 115 -14.07 -22.18 9.30
N LYS A 116 -15.21 -22.85 9.15
CA LYS A 116 -16.26 -22.89 10.16
C LYS A 116 -16.09 -24.20 10.92
N PHE A 117 -15.69 -24.08 12.19
CA PHE A 117 -15.48 -25.19 13.15
C PHE A 117 -14.59 -26.33 12.60
#